data_AF-A0A735CQG8-F1
#
_entry.id   AF-A0A735CQG8-F1
#
_cell.length_a   1.000
_cell.length_b   1.000
_cell.length_c   1.000
_cell.angle_alpha   90.00
_cell.angle_beta   90.00
_cell.angle_gamma   90.00
#
_symmetry.space_group_name_H-M   'P 1'
#
loop_
_entity.id
_entity.type
_entity.pdbx_description
1 polymer ?
#
loop_
_entity_poly.entity_id
_entity_poly.type
_entity_poly.pdbx_seq_one_letter_code
_entity_poly.pdbx_strand_id
1 'polypeptide(L)'
;MSLIEEHNANQDLDFIRLKLHVFEKSGDFSAIEKVVNNIDYKNFNEPTNSLLRLSDKIISLGYTSFGHDLAIKFFLDSPEKNYMFVSHICLRIMMSNRSNHEFIPSDDVEGVVCGVSYNDNGKELTKIIVAGSSINSNYFMSSDSPVAKVLLNSKLDEVNKVGMKRLILKERMPPYVAVLRLAHEIRNESNDGTDLFQSISLPSDPEEMINVIKDFLPKKEPKQDLNINENIPVNFRLDLIAKNEQVKASLISLTDKNIKIKDFEAGGDDIEGDISTDIFTICYICINSFVNFFIEKDIKFLLIEEDAKAIKLWLEAIE
;
A
#
# COMPACT_ATOMS: atom_id res chain seq x y z
N MET A 1 -14.30 9.42 -27.93
CA MET A 1 -14.66 10.05 -26.63
C MET A 1 -16.19 10.20 -26.52
N SER A 2 -16.94 9.10 -26.45
CA SER A 2 -18.41 9.17 -26.26
C SER A 2 -18.99 7.91 -25.59
N LEU A 3 -18.25 7.30 -24.65
CA LEU A 3 -18.67 6.09 -23.94
C LEU A 3 -18.80 6.29 -22.42
N ILE A 4 -19.17 7.49 -22.01
CA ILE A 4 -19.64 7.73 -20.63
C ILE A 4 -20.99 8.43 -20.78
N GLU A 5 -22.02 7.65 -21.08
CA GLU A 5 -23.39 8.06 -20.81
C GLU A 5 -23.50 8.34 -19.30
N GLU A 6 -24.18 9.43 -18.98
CA GLU A 6 -24.42 9.97 -17.64
C GLU A 6 -25.14 8.93 -16.76
N HIS A 7 -24.38 8.00 -16.19
CA HIS A 7 -24.78 7.33 -14.97
C HIS A 7 -24.85 8.41 -13.89
N ASN A 8 -25.85 8.38 -13.00
CA ASN A 8 -25.96 9.32 -11.89
C ASN A 8 -24.77 9.14 -10.94
N ALA A 9 -23.67 9.83 -11.26
CA ALA A 9 -22.28 9.45 -10.98
C ALA A 9 -21.72 9.94 -9.63
N ASN A 10 -22.55 10.56 -8.78
CA ASN A 10 -22.05 11.26 -7.59
C ASN A 10 -22.03 10.41 -6.31
N GLN A 11 -22.47 9.15 -6.34
CA GLN A 11 -22.49 8.28 -5.16
C GLN A 11 -21.79 6.92 -5.34
N ASP A 12 -21.40 6.55 -6.56
CA ASP A 12 -20.64 5.32 -6.77
C ASP A 12 -19.16 5.55 -6.38
N LEU A 13 -18.75 4.93 -5.27
CA LEU A 13 -17.40 5.06 -4.72
C LEU A 13 -16.32 4.51 -5.65
N ASP A 14 -16.62 3.47 -6.43
CA ASP A 14 -15.68 2.91 -7.39
C ASP A 14 -15.55 3.82 -8.61
N PHE A 15 -16.64 4.47 -9.04
CA PHE A 15 -16.57 5.51 -10.07
C PHE A 15 -15.72 6.70 -9.61
N ILE A 16 -15.94 7.19 -8.39
CA ILE A 16 -15.14 8.29 -7.81
C ILE A 16 -13.66 7.89 -7.75
N ARG A 17 -13.36 6.66 -7.31
CA ARG A 17 -11.99 6.11 -7.27
C ARG A 17 -11.34 6.09 -8.67
N LEU A 18 -12.08 5.64 -9.69
CA LEU A 18 -11.60 5.63 -11.07
C LEU A 18 -11.36 7.05 -11.59
N LYS A 19 -12.25 7.99 -11.30
CA LYS A 19 -12.11 9.40 -11.63
C LYS A 19 -10.83 10.00 -11.02
N LEU A 20 -10.57 9.73 -9.74
CA LEU A 20 -9.32 10.13 -9.07
C LEU A 20 -8.07 9.49 -9.70
N HIS A 21 -8.17 8.25 -10.18
CA HIS A 21 -7.07 7.60 -10.90
C HIS A 21 -6.76 8.28 -12.24
N VAL A 22 -7.80 8.65 -13.00
CA VAL A 22 -7.63 9.37 -14.27
C VAL A 22 -6.97 10.72 -14.04
N PHE A 23 -7.44 11.50 -13.06
CA PHE A 23 -6.85 12.82 -12.76
C PHE A 23 -5.40 12.74 -12.28
N GLU A 24 -5.04 11.71 -11.50
CA GLU A 24 -3.65 11.49 -11.13
C GLU A 24 -2.78 11.23 -12.36
N LYS A 25 -3.26 10.39 -13.29
CA LYS A 25 -2.52 10.07 -14.52
C LYS A 25 -2.38 11.26 -15.46
N SER A 26 -3.37 12.15 -15.49
CA SER A 26 -3.31 13.39 -16.27
C SER A 26 -2.57 14.53 -15.56
N GLY A 27 -2.17 14.36 -14.29
CA GLY A 27 -1.53 15.41 -13.50
C GLY A 27 -2.46 16.56 -13.07
N ASP A 28 -3.78 16.37 -13.10
CA ASP A 28 -4.76 17.41 -12.74
C ASP A 28 -5.05 17.39 -11.23
N PHE A 29 -4.12 17.94 -10.45
CA PHE A 29 -4.23 17.96 -8.99
C PHE A 29 -5.35 18.88 -8.46
N SER A 30 -5.74 19.92 -9.22
CA SER A 30 -6.87 20.77 -8.82
C SER A 30 -8.21 20.04 -8.90
N ALA A 31 -8.39 19.19 -9.92
CA ALA A 31 -9.58 18.35 -10.02
C ALA A 31 -9.62 17.28 -8.92
N ILE A 32 -8.46 16.72 -8.53
CA ILE A 32 -8.35 15.80 -7.39
C ILE A 32 -8.82 16.48 -6.11
N GLU A 33 -8.27 17.66 -5.80
CA GLU A 33 -8.60 18.39 -4.58
C GLU A 33 -10.10 18.70 -4.48
N LYS A 34 -10.71 19.16 -5.58
CA LYS A 34 -12.16 19.40 -5.63
C LYS A 34 -12.98 18.14 -5.36
N VAL A 35 -12.58 17.00 -5.91
CA VAL A 35 -13.28 15.73 -5.68
C VAL A 35 -13.15 15.31 -4.22
N VAL A 36 -11.93 15.31 -3.67
CA VAL A 36 -11.69 14.89 -2.27
C VAL A 36 -12.43 15.78 -1.28
N ASN A 37 -12.38 17.10 -1.45
CA ASN A 37 -13.03 18.06 -0.54
C ASN A 37 -14.57 17.98 -0.56
N ASN A 38 -15.16 17.40 -1.61
CA ASN A 38 -16.60 17.19 -1.70
C ASN A 38 -17.07 15.89 -1.02
N ILE A 39 -16.14 15.01 -0.62
CA ILE A 39 -16.48 13.75 0.05
C ILE A 39 -16.51 14.00 1.55
N ASP A 40 -17.72 14.00 2.12
CA ASP A 40 -17.90 14.02 3.56
C ASP A 40 -17.90 12.58 4.10
N TYR A 41 -16.87 12.26 4.90
CA TYR A 41 -16.71 10.95 5.52
C TYR A 41 -17.85 10.59 6.48
N LYS A 42 -18.57 11.58 7.01
CA LYS A 42 -19.70 11.38 7.93
C LYS A 42 -20.87 10.65 7.26
N ASN A 43 -20.97 10.72 5.92
CA ASN A 43 -22.02 10.07 5.16
C ASN A 43 -21.85 8.54 5.03
N PHE A 44 -20.69 7.98 5.41
CA PHE A 44 -20.44 6.55 5.34
C PHE A 44 -20.91 5.84 6.61
N ASN A 45 -21.94 5.00 6.48
CA ASN A 45 -22.54 4.31 7.62
C ASN A 45 -21.87 2.99 7.97
N GLU A 46 -21.28 2.31 6.98
CA GLU A 46 -20.65 1.00 7.17
C GLU A 46 -19.34 0.88 6.38
N PRO A 47 -18.38 0.07 6.87
CA PRO A 47 -17.22 -0.30 6.10
C PRO A 47 -17.59 -1.18 4.91
N THR A 48 -17.22 -0.77 3.69
CA THR A 48 -17.39 -1.58 2.48
C THR A 48 -16.07 -1.70 1.73
N ASN A 49 -15.95 -2.73 0.88
CA ASN A 49 -14.78 -2.89 0.01
C ASN A 49 -14.58 -1.70 -0.93
N SER A 50 -15.66 -1.13 -1.47
CA SER A 50 -15.57 0.05 -2.33
C SER A 50 -15.08 1.28 -1.56
N LEU A 51 -15.54 1.47 -0.31
CA LEU A 51 -15.04 2.52 0.56
C LEU A 51 -13.57 2.31 0.92
N LEU A 52 -13.15 1.07 1.19
CA LEU A 52 -11.75 0.74 1.47
C LEU A 52 -10.86 1.11 0.27
N ARG A 53 -11.24 0.68 -0.93
CA ARG A 53 -10.51 1.00 -2.17
C ARG A 53 -10.45 2.49 -2.48
N LEU A 54 -11.54 3.21 -2.20
CA LEU A 54 -11.59 4.67 -2.35
C LEU A 54 -10.66 5.34 -1.34
N SER A 55 -10.71 4.94 -0.07
CA SER A 55 -9.86 5.47 0.99
C SER A 55 -8.39 5.22 0.70
N ASP A 56 -8.02 4.01 0.25
CA ASP A 56 -6.67 3.66 -0.17
C ASP A 56 -6.16 4.58 -1.28
N LYS A 57 -7.05 4.96 -2.21
CA LYS A 57 -6.73 5.88 -3.30
C LYS A 57 -6.54 7.30 -2.77
N ILE A 58 -7.46 7.81 -1.96
CA ILE A 58 -7.40 9.16 -1.38
C ILE A 58 -6.12 9.33 -0.51
N ILE A 59 -5.83 8.36 0.35
CA ILE A 59 -4.62 8.37 1.20
C ILE A 59 -3.36 8.32 0.33
N SER A 60 -3.34 7.52 -0.75
CA SER A 60 -2.20 7.46 -1.67
C SER A 60 -1.91 8.77 -2.40
N LEU A 61 -2.92 9.65 -2.51
CA LEU A 61 -2.80 10.97 -3.10
C LEU A 61 -2.33 12.03 -2.07
N GLY A 62 -2.10 11.65 -0.81
CA GLY A 62 -1.59 12.51 0.26
C GLY A 62 -2.65 13.07 1.21
N TYR A 63 -3.94 12.73 1.01
CA TYR A 63 -5.04 13.20 1.86
C TYR A 63 -5.26 12.25 3.04
N THR A 64 -4.28 12.24 3.96
CA THR A 64 -4.27 11.33 5.13
C THR A 64 -5.32 11.68 6.19
N SER A 65 -5.75 12.95 6.27
CA SER A 65 -6.83 13.40 7.18
C SER A 65 -8.14 12.64 6.94
N PHE A 66 -8.49 12.39 5.68
CA PHE A 66 -9.67 11.60 5.33
C PHE A 66 -9.61 10.20 5.96
N GLY A 67 -8.46 9.53 5.85
CA GLY A 67 -8.28 8.20 6.47
C GLY A 67 -8.27 8.26 7.99
N HIS A 68 -7.64 9.29 8.58
CA HIS A 68 -7.62 9.52 10.03
C HIS A 68 -9.04 9.60 10.59
N ASP A 69 -9.89 10.47 10.03
CA ASP A 69 -11.24 10.71 10.53
C ASP A 69 -12.13 9.48 10.33
N LEU A 70 -11.98 8.80 9.19
CA LEU A 70 -12.73 7.59 8.88
C LEU A 70 -12.37 6.43 9.81
N ALA A 71 -11.08 6.25 10.13
CA ALA A 71 -10.59 5.23 11.05
C ALA A 71 -11.17 5.44 12.46
N ILE A 72 -11.11 6.67 12.98
CA ILE A 72 -11.67 7.01 14.29
C ILE A 72 -13.19 6.78 14.29
N LYS A 73 -13.91 7.30 13.28
CA LYS A 73 -15.37 7.15 13.18
C LYS A 73 -15.81 5.70 13.29
N PHE A 74 -15.25 4.82 12.46
CA PHE A 74 -15.66 3.41 12.46
C PHE A 74 -15.18 2.66 13.70
N PHE A 75 -14.05 3.04 14.28
CA PHE A 75 -13.63 2.44 15.54
C PHE A 75 -14.57 2.81 16.68
N LEU A 76 -15.00 4.08 16.78
CA LEU A 76 -15.95 4.52 17.80
C LEU A 76 -17.34 3.88 17.65
N ASP A 77 -17.76 3.59 16.42
CA ASP A 77 -19.02 2.91 16.14
C ASP A 77 -19.04 1.46 16.67
N SER A 78 -18.04 0.65 16.30
CA SER A 78 -17.89 -0.71 16.83
C SER A 78 -16.46 -1.26 16.60
N PRO A 79 -15.60 -1.27 17.63
CA PRO A 79 -14.25 -1.81 17.53
C PRO A 79 -14.22 -3.26 17.05
N GLU A 80 -15.07 -4.11 17.61
CA GLU A 80 -15.07 -5.55 17.35
C GLU A 80 -15.56 -5.91 15.95
N LYS A 81 -16.36 -5.05 15.30
CA LYS A 81 -16.82 -5.28 13.93
C LYS A 81 -15.89 -4.66 12.89
N ASN A 82 -15.26 -3.54 13.23
CA ASN A 82 -14.61 -2.69 12.24
C ASN A 82 -13.07 -2.77 12.29
N TYR A 83 -12.47 -3.54 13.21
CA TYR A 83 -11.02 -3.59 13.40
C TYR A 83 -10.23 -3.91 12.13
N MET A 84 -10.72 -4.79 11.24
CA MET A 84 -10.04 -5.12 9.98
C MET A 84 -9.95 -3.91 9.04
N PHE A 85 -11.07 -3.21 8.87
CA PHE A 85 -11.12 -2.00 8.05
C PHE A 85 -10.25 -0.90 8.65
N VAL A 86 -10.40 -0.63 9.95
CA VAL A 86 -9.67 0.42 10.67
C VAL A 86 -8.16 0.16 10.62
N SER A 87 -7.72 -1.05 10.94
CA SER A 87 -6.29 -1.42 10.88
C SER A 87 -5.71 -1.25 9.48
N HIS A 88 -6.43 -1.63 8.42
CA HIS A 88 -5.99 -1.43 7.04
C HIS A 88 -5.80 0.05 6.72
N ILE A 89 -6.78 0.91 7.06
CA ILE A 89 -6.67 2.35 6.85
C ILE A 89 -5.47 2.94 7.59
N CYS A 90 -5.27 2.54 8.86
CA CYS A 90 -4.16 3.05 9.64
C CYS A 90 -2.79 2.62 9.09
N LEU A 91 -2.67 1.36 8.64
CA LEU A 91 -1.48 0.88 7.93
C LEU A 91 -1.25 1.67 6.63
N ARG A 92 -2.32 1.96 5.88
CA ARG A 92 -2.22 2.70 4.62
C ARG A 92 -1.71 4.12 4.83
N ILE A 93 -2.14 4.79 5.89
CA ILE A 93 -1.63 6.11 6.29
C ILE A 93 -0.14 6.01 6.63
N MET A 94 0.25 5.01 7.43
CA MET A 94 1.65 4.77 7.82
C MET A 94 2.57 4.52 6.60
N MET A 95 2.07 3.83 5.58
CA MET A 95 2.81 3.52 4.34
C MET A 95 2.70 4.61 3.26
N SER A 96 2.03 5.74 3.54
CA SER A 96 1.82 6.78 2.53
C SER A 96 3.09 7.62 2.35
N ASN A 97 3.76 7.45 1.20
CA ASN A 97 5.02 8.14 0.88
C ASN A 97 4.83 9.48 0.16
N ARG A 98 3.59 9.91 -0.07
CA ARG A 98 3.26 11.09 -0.90
C ARG A 98 2.87 12.33 -0.10
N SER A 99 2.80 12.27 1.23
CA SER A 99 2.62 13.50 1.99
C SER A 99 3.93 14.28 1.98
N ASN A 100 3.94 15.45 1.35
CA ASN A 100 5.02 16.45 1.51
C ASN A 100 5.10 16.98 2.96
N HIS A 101 4.24 16.50 3.85
CA HIS A 101 4.13 16.87 5.25
C HIS A 101 4.10 15.60 6.10
N GLU A 102 4.79 15.63 7.23
CA GLU A 102 4.66 14.61 8.26
C GLU A 102 3.20 14.49 8.68
N PHE A 103 2.67 13.26 8.73
CA PHE A 103 1.31 13.05 9.22
C PHE A 103 1.31 13.23 10.74
N ILE A 104 0.65 14.29 11.21
CA ILE A 104 0.47 14.59 12.62
C ILE A 104 -0.99 14.27 12.96
N PRO A 105 -1.25 13.23 13.78
CA PRO A 105 -2.61 12.90 14.20
C PRO A 105 -3.26 14.06 14.96
N SER A 106 -4.55 14.29 14.73
CA SER A 106 -5.29 15.35 15.44
C SER A 106 -5.62 14.91 16.87
N ASP A 107 -5.45 15.83 17.82
CA ASP A 107 -5.99 15.70 19.17
C ASP A 107 -7.46 16.13 19.25
N ASP A 108 -7.91 17.00 18.33
CA ASP A 108 -9.28 17.51 18.30
C ASP A 108 -10.18 16.59 17.48
N VAL A 109 -10.98 15.80 18.18
CA VAL A 109 -11.87 14.80 17.62
C VAL A 109 -13.21 14.90 18.36
N GLU A 110 -14.28 15.05 17.59
CA GLU A 110 -15.63 15.21 18.13
C GLU A 110 -16.01 14.04 19.07
N GLY A 111 -16.33 14.36 20.33
CA GLY A 111 -16.75 13.38 21.34
C GLY A 111 -15.63 12.55 21.96
N VAL A 112 -14.36 12.79 21.60
CA VAL A 112 -13.20 12.07 22.17
C VAL A 112 -12.29 13.05 22.90
N VAL A 113 -11.82 12.65 24.09
CA VAL A 113 -10.90 13.47 24.89
C VAL A 113 -9.45 13.15 24.52
N CYS A 114 -9.03 11.89 24.66
CA CYS A 114 -7.70 11.42 24.28
C CYS A 114 -7.59 9.89 24.40
N GLY A 115 -6.49 9.33 23.90
CA GLY A 115 -6.04 7.98 24.23
C GLY A 115 -5.13 7.95 25.46
N VAL A 116 -5.22 6.89 26.26
CA VAL A 116 -4.34 6.66 27.41
C VAL A 116 -3.81 5.24 27.44
N SER A 117 -2.52 5.09 27.73
CA SER A 117 -1.90 3.82 28.15
C SER A 117 -1.55 3.92 29.62
N TYR A 118 -1.96 2.95 30.42
CA TYR A 118 -1.75 2.97 31.86
C TYR A 118 -1.67 1.57 32.46
N ASN A 119 -0.96 1.46 33.58
CA ASN A 119 -0.91 0.26 34.39
C ASN A 119 -2.04 0.30 35.43
N ASP A 120 -2.83 -0.77 35.53
CA ASP A 120 -3.82 -1.00 36.58
C ASP A 120 -3.44 -2.25 37.37
N ASN A 121 -2.94 -2.08 38.59
CA ASN A 121 -2.54 -3.17 39.49
C ASN A 121 -1.59 -4.20 38.85
N GLY A 122 -0.68 -3.75 37.98
CA GLY A 122 0.29 -4.59 37.27
C GLY A 122 -0.11 -4.94 35.84
N LYS A 123 -1.36 -4.69 35.41
CA LYS A 123 -1.81 -4.92 34.03
C LYS A 123 -1.70 -3.65 33.19
N GLU A 124 -0.94 -3.70 32.10
CA GLU A 124 -0.93 -2.63 31.10
C GLU A 124 -2.24 -2.64 30.30
N LEU A 125 -2.84 -1.47 30.13
CA LEU A 125 -4.11 -1.27 29.44
C LEU A 125 -4.03 -0.03 28.55
N THR A 126 -4.57 -0.14 27.34
CA THR A 126 -4.83 1.02 26.48
C THR A 126 -6.33 1.25 26.40
N LYS A 127 -6.78 2.50 26.58
CA LYS A 127 -8.19 2.91 26.44
C LYS A 127 -8.32 4.29 25.81
N ILE A 128 -9.46 4.53 25.18
CA ILE A 128 -9.84 5.86 24.68
C ILE A 128 -10.80 6.50 25.68
N ILE A 129 -10.49 7.70 26.13
CA ILE A 129 -11.37 8.50 26.98
C ILE A 129 -12.32 9.28 26.09
N VAL A 130 -13.62 9.06 26.28
CA VAL A 130 -14.70 9.68 25.48
C VAL A 130 -15.55 10.60 26.35
N ALA A 131 -16.09 11.65 25.74
CA ALA A 131 -16.97 12.58 26.42
C ALA A 131 -18.35 11.94 26.67
N GLY A 132 -18.87 12.09 27.89
CA GLY A 132 -20.21 11.61 28.28
C GLY A 132 -20.21 10.20 28.88
N SER A 133 -21.37 9.80 29.42
CA SER A 133 -21.52 8.67 30.34
C SER A 133 -21.98 7.34 29.70
N SER A 134 -22.27 7.33 28.39
CA SER A 134 -23.01 6.23 27.73
C SER A 134 -22.13 5.17 27.07
N ILE A 135 -20.84 5.41 26.90
CA ILE A 135 -19.93 4.49 26.20
C ILE A 135 -18.94 3.92 27.22
N ASN A 136 -19.25 2.75 27.75
CA ASN A 136 -18.32 1.96 28.57
C ASN A 136 -18.15 0.60 27.91
N SER A 137 -16.97 0.36 27.36
CA SER A 137 -16.58 -0.92 26.74
C SER A 137 -15.18 -1.32 27.24
N ASN A 138 -14.66 -2.44 26.75
CA ASN A 138 -13.27 -2.81 27.03
C ASN A 138 -12.28 -1.76 26.50
N TYR A 139 -12.63 -1.04 25.44
CA TYR A 139 -11.78 -0.09 24.73
C TYR A 139 -12.02 1.37 25.13
N PHE A 140 -13.22 1.68 25.62
CA PHE A 140 -13.63 3.04 25.96
C PHE A 140 -13.71 3.28 27.46
N MET A 141 -13.53 4.53 27.87
CA MET A 141 -13.73 4.99 29.23
C MET A 141 -14.41 6.35 29.20
N SER A 142 -15.51 6.51 29.94
CA SER A 142 -16.14 7.82 30.10
C SER A 142 -15.21 8.79 30.84
N SER A 143 -15.13 10.03 30.34
CA SER A 143 -14.44 11.16 30.98
C SER A 143 -14.95 11.44 32.40
N ASP A 144 -16.18 11.06 32.71
CA ASP A 144 -16.79 11.26 34.02
C ASP A 144 -16.40 10.20 35.05
N SER A 145 -15.80 9.09 34.60
CA SER A 145 -15.42 8.00 35.48
C SER A 145 -14.29 8.41 36.45
N PRO A 146 -14.27 7.88 37.69
CA PRO A 146 -13.21 8.19 38.64
C PRO A 146 -11.79 7.86 38.13
N VAL A 147 -11.68 6.77 37.36
CA VAL A 147 -10.40 6.36 36.75
C VAL A 147 -9.96 7.38 35.70
N ALA A 148 -10.85 7.79 34.78
CA ALA A 148 -10.52 8.78 33.74
C ALA A 148 -10.08 10.11 34.38
N LYS A 149 -10.83 10.60 35.37
CA LYS A 149 -10.49 11.85 36.06
C LYS A 149 -9.12 11.82 36.69
N VAL A 150 -8.71 10.69 37.26
CA VAL A 150 -7.35 10.54 37.78
C VAL A 150 -6.33 10.51 36.64
N LEU A 151 -6.52 9.64 35.64
CA LEU A 151 -5.60 9.53 34.50
C LEU A 151 -5.42 10.85 33.73
N LEU A 152 -6.45 11.69 33.63
CA LEU A 152 -6.38 13.01 33.00
C LEU A 152 -5.58 14.04 33.82
N ASN A 153 -5.48 13.87 35.14
CA ASN A 153 -4.80 14.80 36.04
C ASN A 153 -3.43 14.31 36.54
N SER A 154 -3.13 13.02 36.41
CA SER A 154 -1.86 12.42 36.86
C SER A 154 -0.64 12.90 36.06
N LYS A 155 0.55 12.83 36.63
CA LYS A 155 1.79 12.92 35.83
C LYS A 155 2.17 11.55 35.28
N LEU A 156 3.01 11.54 34.23
CA LEU A 156 3.58 10.30 33.72
C LEU A 156 4.37 9.59 34.82
N ASP A 157 4.22 8.27 34.88
CA ASP A 157 4.85 7.35 35.85
C ASP A 157 4.53 7.60 37.33
N GLU A 158 3.55 8.46 37.62
CA GLU A 158 3.09 8.70 38.99
C GLU A 158 2.11 7.61 39.46
N VAL A 159 2.33 7.09 40.67
CA VAL A 159 1.42 6.11 41.29
C VAL A 159 0.23 6.82 41.93
N ASN A 160 -0.94 6.61 41.36
CA ASN A 160 -2.21 7.17 41.82
C ASN A 160 -3.11 6.08 42.39
N LYS A 161 -3.84 6.38 43.48
CA LYS A 161 -4.75 5.42 44.12
C LYS A 161 -6.20 5.83 43.90
N VAL A 162 -7.01 4.91 43.35
CA VAL A 162 -8.45 5.10 43.15
C VAL A 162 -9.18 3.87 43.69
N GLY A 163 -9.83 4.01 44.86
CA GLY A 163 -10.38 2.87 45.57
C GLY A 163 -9.30 1.84 45.90
N MET A 164 -9.46 0.61 45.38
CA MET A 164 -8.46 -0.48 45.53
C MET A 164 -7.47 -0.57 44.35
N LYS A 165 -7.55 0.34 43.37
CA LYS A 165 -6.68 0.35 42.19
C LYS A 165 -5.44 1.20 42.43
N ARG A 166 -4.29 0.69 41.99
CA ARG A 166 -3.04 1.44 41.80
C ARG A 166 -2.86 1.69 40.30
N LEU A 167 -3.00 2.95 39.92
CA LEU A 167 -2.95 3.41 38.54
C LEU A 167 -1.62 4.12 38.28
N ILE A 168 -0.95 3.78 37.19
CA ILE A 168 0.25 4.50 36.72
C ILE A 168 0.01 4.90 35.27
N LEU A 169 -0.10 6.19 35.00
CA LEU A 169 -0.21 6.69 33.64
C LEU A 169 1.15 6.52 32.93
N LYS A 170 1.16 5.82 31.79
CA LYS A 170 2.36 5.59 30.98
C LYS A 170 2.45 6.54 29.80
N GLU A 171 1.32 6.80 29.16
CA GLU A 171 1.28 7.64 27.97
C GLU A 171 -0.10 8.28 27.83
N ARG A 172 -0.12 9.56 27.41
CA ARG A 172 -1.29 10.21 26.81
C ARG A 172 -0.99 10.38 25.32
N MET A 173 -1.93 9.99 24.49
CA MET A 173 -1.73 9.96 23.04
C MET A 173 -2.96 10.53 22.30
N PRO A 174 -2.77 11.01 21.06
CA PRO A 174 -3.90 11.39 20.21
C PRO A 174 -4.88 10.24 20.03
N PRO A 175 -6.20 10.51 19.88
CA PRO A 175 -7.22 9.48 19.67
C PRO A 175 -6.88 8.46 18.59
N TYR A 176 -6.39 8.93 17.43
CA TYR A 176 -5.98 8.08 16.33
C TYR A 176 -4.90 7.06 16.71
N VAL A 177 -3.92 7.46 17.54
CA VAL A 177 -2.83 6.56 17.95
C VAL A 177 -3.38 5.43 18.82
N ALA A 178 -4.32 5.73 19.71
CA ALA A 178 -5.00 4.70 20.48
C ALA A 178 -5.88 3.80 19.60
N VAL A 179 -6.61 4.37 18.63
CA VAL A 179 -7.40 3.61 17.64
C VAL A 179 -6.52 2.64 16.86
N LEU A 180 -5.37 3.10 16.34
CA LEU A 180 -4.39 2.28 15.64
C LEU A 180 -3.94 1.09 16.50
N ARG A 181 -3.49 1.36 17.74
CA ARG A 181 -3.00 0.31 18.65
C ARG A 181 -4.08 -0.71 18.99
N LEU A 182 -5.26 -0.23 19.37
CA LEU A 182 -6.38 -1.10 19.76
C LEU A 182 -6.93 -1.90 18.57
N ALA A 183 -7.05 -1.31 17.38
CA ALA A 183 -7.49 -2.04 16.20
C ALA A 183 -6.50 -3.15 15.82
N HIS A 184 -5.20 -2.90 15.95
CA HIS A 184 -4.16 -3.91 15.73
C HIS A 184 -4.19 -5.02 16.78
N GLU A 185 -4.38 -4.67 18.06
CA GLU A 185 -4.52 -5.63 19.16
C GLU A 185 -5.72 -6.55 18.93
N ILE A 186 -6.91 -5.98 18.66
CA ILE A 186 -8.12 -6.75 18.35
C ILE A 186 -7.90 -7.67 17.14
N ARG A 187 -7.29 -7.14 16.07
CA ARG A 187 -7.01 -7.92 14.85
C ARG A 187 -6.09 -9.10 15.13
N ASN A 188 -5.03 -8.88 15.92
CA ASN A 188 -4.08 -9.91 16.27
C ASN A 188 -4.69 -10.98 17.20
N GLU A 189 -5.44 -10.57 18.22
CA GLU A 189 -6.14 -11.48 19.13
C GLU A 189 -7.23 -12.30 18.42
N SER A 190 -7.88 -11.71 17.41
CA SER A 190 -8.94 -12.34 16.62
C SER A 190 -8.41 -13.12 15.41
N ASN A 191 -7.09 -13.10 15.15
CA ASN A 191 -6.52 -13.81 14.00
C ASN A 191 -6.44 -15.32 14.29
N ASP A 192 -7.27 -16.09 13.62
CA ASP A 192 -7.32 -17.56 13.69
C ASP A 192 -6.32 -18.24 12.72
N GLY A 193 -5.50 -17.46 12.01
CA GLY A 193 -4.57 -17.89 11.00
C GLY A 193 -5.05 -17.69 9.56
N THR A 194 -6.28 -17.20 9.34
CA THR A 194 -6.80 -16.89 8.00
C THR A 194 -6.36 -15.51 7.50
N ASP A 195 -5.99 -14.60 8.39
CA ASP A 195 -5.54 -13.25 8.05
C ASP A 195 -4.01 -13.21 7.92
N LEU A 196 -3.54 -12.60 6.82
CA LEU A 196 -2.12 -12.38 6.56
C LEU A 196 -1.49 -11.30 7.47
N PHE A 197 -2.31 -10.54 8.19
CA PHE A 197 -1.83 -9.58 9.18
C PHE A 197 -1.16 -10.29 10.35
N GLN A 198 0.07 -9.86 10.65
CA GLN A 198 0.87 -10.40 11.74
C GLN A 198 1.43 -9.25 12.56
N SER A 199 1.25 -9.30 13.88
CA SER A 199 1.94 -8.41 14.80
C SER A 199 3.26 -9.03 15.24
N ILE A 200 4.34 -8.26 15.16
CA ILE A 200 5.65 -8.68 15.67
C ILE A 200 5.96 -7.91 16.95
N SER A 201 6.35 -8.65 17.99
CA SER A 201 6.87 -8.06 19.23
C SER A 201 8.38 -8.06 19.19
N LEU A 202 8.98 -6.89 19.30
CA LEU A 202 10.42 -6.73 19.31
C LEU A 202 10.93 -6.70 20.75
N PRO A 203 12.00 -7.45 21.08
CA PRO A 203 12.64 -7.37 22.39
C PRO A 203 13.32 -6.03 22.58
N SER A 204 13.48 -5.61 23.83
CA SER A 204 14.16 -4.35 24.17
C SER A 204 15.68 -4.40 23.93
N ASP A 205 16.27 -5.60 23.93
CA ASP A 205 17.69 -5.78 23.64
C ASP A 205 17.95 -5.62 22.12
N PRO A 206 18.85 -4.71 21.70
CA PRO A 206 19.10 -4.46 20.29
C PRO A 206 19.64 -5.67 19.50
N GLU A 207 20.47 -6.51 20.11
CA GLU A 207 21.04 -7.68 19.43
C GLU A 207 19.97 -8.76 19.22
N GLU A 208 19.16 -9.03 20.24
CA GLU A 208 17.99 -9.90 20.10
C GLU A 208 16.99 -9.35 19.09
N MET A 209 16.75 -8.04 19.08
CA MET A 209 15.85 -7.38 18.13
C MET A 209 16.31 -7.61 16.68
N ILE A 210 17.60 -7.43 16.40
CA ILE A 210 18.17 -7.68 15.07
C ILE A 210 17.93 -9.13 14.65
N ASN A 211 18.09 -10.08 15.56
CA ASN A 211 17.87 -11.49 15.26
C ASN A 211 16.40 -11.78 14.93
N VAL A 212 15.47 -11.24 15.71
CA VAL A 212 14.03 -11.36 15.44
C VAL A 212 13.68 -10.75 14.08
N ILE A 213 14.17 -9.55 13.76
CA ILE A 213 13.93 -8.91 12.46
C ILE A 213 14.46 -9.77 11.31
N LYS A 214 15.67 -10.35 11.45
CA LYS A 214 16.26 -11.23 10.43
C LYS A 214 15.43 -12.49 10.17
N ASP A 215 14.74 -13.00 11.17
CA ASP A 215 13.88 -14.17 11.02
C ASP A 215 12.59 -13.87 10.24
N PHE A 216 12.06 -12.65 10.35
CA PHE A 216 10.87 -12.20 9.60
C PHE A 216 11.18 -11.65 8.21
N LEU A 217 12.37 -11.10 8.00
CA LEU A 217 12.75 -10.63 6.68
C LEU A 217 12.87 -11.81 5.72
N PRO A 218 12.40 -11.68 4.47
CA PRO A 218 12.62 -12.70 3.47
C PRO A 218 14.13 -12.91 3.37
N LYS A 219 14.58 -14.09 3.82
CA LYS A 219 15.95 -14.54 3.54
C LYS A 219 16.10 -14.44 2.04
N LYS A 220 17.18 -13.82 1.55
CA LYS A 220 17.50 -13.83 0.12
C LYS A 220 17.37 -15.28 -0.32
N GLU A 221 16.27 -15.61 -0.99
CA GLU A 221 16.21 -16.84 -1.72
C GLU A 221 17.43 -16.78 -2.63
N PRO A 222 18.25 -17.85 -2.70
CA PRO A 222 19.26 -17.91 -3.75
C PRO A 222 18.53 -17.53 -5.02
N LYS A 223 19.00 -16.45 -5.70
CA LYS A 223 18.39 -15.83 -6.89
C LYS A 223 17.48 -16.86 -7.52
N GLN A 224 16.16 -16.70 -7.40
CA GLN A 224 15.21 -17.68 -7.96
C GLN A 224 15.81 -18.12 -9.27
N ASP A 225 16.17 -19.41 -9.36
CA ASP A 225 16.69 -19.97 -10.59
C ASP A 225 15.77 -19.41 -11.65
N LEU A 226 16.31 -18.60 -12.57
CA LEU A 226 15.57 -18.10 -13.72
C LEU A 226 15.30 -19.26 -14.69
N ASN A 227 14.92 -20.43 -14.15
CA ASN A 227 13.97 -21.37 -14.73
C ASN A 227 12.61 -20.65 -14.87
N ILE A 228 12.62 -19.50 -15.54
CA ILE A 228 11.44 -18.86 -16.05
C ILE A 228 10.82 -19.91 -16.96
N ASN A 229 9.67 -20.42 -16.53
CA ASN A 229 8.93 -21.44 -17.24
C ASN A 229 8.84 -21.04 -18.73
N GLU A 230 9.29 -21.92 -19.62
CA GLU A 230 9.28 -21.71 -21.07
C GLU A 230 7.86 -21.47 -21.64
N ASN A 231 6.83 -21.80 -20.85
CA ASN A 231 5.43 -21.54 -21.17
C ASN A 231 5.00 -20.08 -20.91
N ILE A 232 5.83 -19.25 -20.28
CA ILE A 232 5.53 -17.82 -20.10
C ILE A 232 5.88 -17.07 -21.39
N PRO A 233 4.97 -16.26 -21.96
CA PRO A 233 5.27 -15.52 -23.18
C PRO A 233 6.48 -14.58 -23.00
N VAL A 234 7.31 -14.47 -24.04
CA VAL A 234 8.59 -13.72 -24.03
C VAL A 234 8.46 -12.35 -23.36
N ASN A 235 7.45 -11.56 -23.73
CA ASN A 235 7.27 -10.19 -23.20
C ASN A 235 7.11 -10.13 -21.67
N PHE A 236 6.42 -11.09 -21.05
CA PHE A 236 6.30 -11.14 -19.59
C PHE A 236 7.63 -11.54 -18.94
N ARG A 237 8.40 -12.41 -19.60
CA ARG A 237 9.72 -12.82 -19.12
C ARG A 237 10.71 -11.66 -19.14
N LEU A 238 10.67 -10.85 -20.21
CA LEU A 238 11.52 -9.68 -20.32
C LEU A 238 11.26 -8.67 -19.19
N ASP A 239 9.99 -8.42 -18.83
CA ASP A 239 9.65 -7.53 -17.72
C ASP A 239 10.12 -8.07 -16.35
N LEU A 240 10.10 -9.40 -16.17
CA LEU A 240 10.65 -10.05 -14.97
C LEU A 240 12.18 -9.96 -14.88
N ILE A 241 12.88 -9.97 -16.02
CA ILE A 241 14.35 -9.89 -16.08
C ILE A 241 14.83 -8.46 -15.85
N ALA A 242 14.27 -7.49 -16.57
CA ALA A 242 14.61 -6.07 -16.41
C ALA A 242 13.37 -5.20 -16.66
N LYS A 243 12.71 -4.83 -15.55
CA LYS A 243 11.48 -4.04 -15.57
C LYS A 243 11.69 -2.71 -16.30
N ASN A 244 10.81 -2.41 -17.26
CA ASN A 244 10.87 -1.21 -18.11
C ASN A 244 12.18 -1.04 -18.93
N GLU A 245 13.04 -2.05 -19.02
CA GLU A 245 14.32 -2.01 -19.77
C GLU A 245 14.36 -3.14 -20.80
N GLN A 246 13.45 -3.09 -21.79
CA GLN A 246 13.19 -4.18 -22.75
C GLN A 246 14.43 -4.62 -23.55
N VAL A 247 15.28 -3.67 -23.98
CA VAL A 247 16.52 -3.97 -24.73
C VAL A 247 17.49 -4.76 -23.85
N LYS A 248 17.73 -4.30 -22.62
CA LYS A 248 18.61 -4.97 -21.65
C LYS A 248 18.07 -6.34 -21.25
N ALA A 249 16.76 -6.44 -21.00
CA ALA A 249 16.11 -7.72 -20.72
C ALA A 249 16.32 -8.71 -21.87
N SER A 250 16.20 -8.24 -23.11
CA SER A 250 16.37 -9.08 -24.32
C SER A 250 17.81 -9.57 -24.44
N LEU A 251 18.80 -8.68 -24.24
CA LEU A 251 20.22 -9.04 -24.25
C LEU A 251 20.55 -10.07 -23.15
N ILE A 252 20.07 -9.86 -21.92
CA ILE A 252 20.27 -10.82 -20.81
C ILE A 252 19.64 -12.16 -21.17
N SER A 253 18.40 -12.15 -21.65
CA SER A 253 17.68 -13.38 -22.02
C SER A 253 18.39 -14.17 -23.12
N LEU A 254 19.00 -13.49 -24.11
CA LEU A 254 19.66 -14.12 -25.25
C LEU A 254 21.10 -14.58 -24.94
N THR A 255 21.74 -14.04 -23.90
CA THR A 255 23.15 -14.32 -23.58
C THR A 255 23.34 -15.18 -22.32
N ASP A 256 22.35 -15.21 -21.42
CA ASP A 256 22.42 -16.04 -20.22
C ASP A 256 22.00 -17.48 -20.52
N LYS A 257 22.99 -18.39 -20.46
CA LYS A 257 22.83 -19.84 -20.63
C LYS A 257 21.85 -20.50 -19.63
N ASN A 258 21.52 -19.84 -18.53
CA ASN A 258 20.57 -20.36 -17.55
C ASN A 258 19.12 -20.05 -17.91
N ILE A 259 18.88 -19.14 -18.86
CA ILE A 259 17.54 -18.79 -19.32
C ILE A 259 17.20 -19.68 -20.51
N LYS A 260 16.20 -20.56 -20.32
CA LYS A 260 15.69 -21.40 -21.40
C LYS A 260 14.76 -20.59 -22.30
N ILE A 261 15.15 -20.41 -23.55
CA ILE A 261 14.29 -19.88 -24.61
C ILE A 261 13.71 -21.10 -25.33
N LYS A 262 12.37 -21.17 -25.46
CA LYS A 262 11.71 -22.17 -26.29
C LYS A 262 12.29 -22.06 -27.70
N ASP A 263 12.55 -23.20 -28.35
CA ASP A 263 13.08 -23.23 -29.72
C ASP A 263 12.30 -22.27 -30.62
N PHE A 264 13.03 -21.47 -31.41
CA PHE A 264 12.42 -20.65 -32.45
C PHE A 264 11.69 -21.56 -33.42
N GLU A 265 10.47 -21.18 -33.81
CA GLU A 265 9.72 -21.95 -34.79
C GLU A 265 10.45 -21.88 -36.14
N ALA A 266 10.93 -23.03 -36.61
CA ALA A 266 11.50 -23.17 -37.95
C ALA A 266 10.35 -23.29 -38.97
N GLY A 267 9.68 -22.17 -39.22
CA GLY A 267 8.60 -22.06 -40.19
C GLY A 267 8.52 -20.64 -40.76
N GLY A 268 8.15 -20.53 -42.03
CA GLY A 268 8.00 -19.26 -42.73
C GLY A 268 8.05 -19.44 -44.24
N ASP A 269 7.48 -18.48 -44.96
CA ASP A 269 7.63 -18.34 -46.41
C ASP A 269 8.90 -17.53 -46.73
N ASP A 270 9.38 -17.62 -47.97
CA ASP A 270 10.49 -16.78 -48.44
C ASP A 270 10.14 -15.29 -48.25
N ILE A 271 11.05 -14.54 -47.63
CA ILE A 271 10.86 -13.13 -47.33
C ILE A 271 11.17 -12.31 -48.58
N GLU A 272 10.12 -11.80 -49.24
CA GLU A 272 10.25 -10.92 -50.42
C GLU A 272 9.98 -9.42 -50.11
N GLY A 273 9.72 -9.05 -48.85
CA GLY A 273 9.40 -7.66 -48.47
C GLY A 273 9.74 -7.27 -47.02
N ASP A 274 9.25 -6.10 -46.60
CA ASP A 274 9.47 -5.55 -45.25
C ASP A 274 8.90 -6.46 -44.14
N ILE A 275 9.60 -6.53 -43.01
CA ILE A 275 9.31 -7.45 -41.90
C ILE A 275 8.78 -6.67 -40.70
N SER A 276 7.59 -7.02 -40.19
CA SER A 276 7.14 -6.56 -38.87
C SER A 276 7.77 -7.42 -37.77
N THR A 277 8.39 -6.80 -36.77
CA THR A 277 9.14 -7.53 -35.73
C THR A 277 9.08 -6.85 -34.36
N ASP A 278 9.74 -7.45 -33.36
CA ASP A 278 9.84 -6.94 -31.99
C ASP A 278 11.29 -6.69 -31.56
N ILE A 279 11.47 -6.00 -30.43
CA ILE A 279 12.82 -5.73 -29.84
C ILE A 279 13.62 -7.01 -29.63
N PHE A 280 12.97 -8.09 -29.18
CA PHE A 280 13.66 -9.34 -28.87
C PHE A 280 14.34 -9.93 -30.12
N THR A 281 13.63 -9.93 -31.24
CA THR A 281 14.11 -10.39 -32.54
C THR A 281 15.21 -9.49 -33.09
N ILE A 282 15.08 -8.16 -32.93
CA ILE A 282 16.15 -7.21 -33.29
C ILE A 282 17.43 -7.52 -32.51
N CYS A 283 17.32 -7.68 -31.18
CA CYS A 283 18.47 -8.03 -30.35
C CYS A 283 19.10 -9.36 -30.77
N TYR A 284 18.29 -10.35 -31.14
CA TYR A 284 18.76 -11.63 -31.66
C TYR A 284 19.55 -11.47 -32.97
N ILE A 285 19.03 -10.71 -33.94
CA ILE A 285 19.69 -10.44 -35.22
C ILE A 285 21.02 -9.70 -35.00
N CYS A 286 21.03 -8.72 -34.11
CA CYS A 286 22.23 -7.96 -33.76
C CYS A 286 23.30 -8.84 -33.09
N ILE A 287 22.93 -9.65 -32.10
CA ILE A 287 23.87 -10.54 -31.39
C ILE A 287 24.48 -11.57 -32.36
N ASN A 288 23.70 -12.09 -33.30
CA ASN A 288 24.15 -13.10 -34.25
C ASN A 288 24.79 -12.50 -35.52
N SER A 289 24.98 -11.18 -35.58
CA SER A 289 25.61 -10.49 -36.73
C SER A 289 24.90 -10.72 -38.07
N PHE A 290 23.58 -10.95 -38.06
CA PHE A 290 22.78 -11.15 -39.29
C PHE A 290 22.34 -9.84 -39.95
N VAL A 291 22.68 -8.69 -39.38
CA VAL A 291 22.26 -7.36 -39.85
C VAL A 291 22.63 -7.14 -41.32
N ASN A 292 23.84 -7.56 -41.74
CA ASN A 292 24.32 -7.36 -43.12
C ASN A 292 23.44 -8.05 -44.17
N PHE A 293 22.88 -9.21 -43.85
CA PHE A 293 21.99 -9.94 -44.77
C PHE A 293 20.75 -9.11 -45.12
N PHE A 294 20.13 -8.49 -44.13
CA PHE A 294 18.92 -7.67 -44.34
C PHE A 294 19.25 -6.35 -45.04
N ILE A 295 20.41 -5.75 -44.76
CA ILE A 295 20.87 -4.54 -45.45
C ILE A 295 21.12 -4.81 -46.94
N GLU A 296 21.83 -5.88 -47.28
CA GLU A 296 22.13 -6.24 -48.67
C GLU A 296 20.88 -6.54 -49.50
N LYS A 297 19.82 -7.01 -48.84
CA LYS A 297 18.52 -7.33 -49.46
C LYS A 297 17.53 -6.16 -49.46
N ASP A 298 17.90 -5.01 -48.92
CA ASP A 298 17.02 -3.83 -48.73
C ASP A 298 15.70 -4.16 -47.99
N ILE A 299 15.77 -5.07 -47.01
CA ILE A 299 14.62 -5.46 -46.19
C ILE A 299 14.53 -4.54 -44.97
N LYS A 300 13.40 -3.87 -44.78
CA LYS A 300 13.19 -2.99 -43.62
C LYS A 300 12.46 -3.70 -42.49
N PHE A 301 12.82 -3.35 -41.27
CA PHE A 301 12.11 -3.76 -40.06
C PHE A 301 11.08 -2.71 -39.66
N LEU A 302 9.82 -3.13 -39.58
CA LEU A 302 8.71 -2.34 -39.08
C LEU A 302 8.52 -2.66 -37.59
N LEU A 303 8.56 -1.60 -36.77
CA LEU A 303 8.39 -1.68 -35.32
C LEU A 303 7.20 -0.85 -34.87
N ILE A 304 6.62 -1.24 -33.75
CA ILE A 304 5.70 -0.37 -33.02
C ILE A 304 6.45 0.83 -32.41
N GLU A 305 5.73 1.92 -32.17
CA GLU A 305 6.32 3.18 -31.73
C GLU A 305 7.03 3.05 -30.37
N GLU A 306 6.44 2.25 -29.47
CA GLU A 306 6.99 1.95 -28.14
C GLU A 306 8.37 1.28 -28.24
N ASP A 307 8.48 0.29 -29.12
CA ASP A 307 9.71 -0.48 -29.32
C ASP A 307 10.81 0.40 -29.92
N ALA A 308 10.46 1.22 -30.92
CA ALA A 308 11.38 2.16 -31.53
C ALA A 308 11.89 3.21 -30.52
N LYS A 309 11.01 3.69 -29.61
CA LYS A 309 11.40 4.61 -28.53
C LYS A 309 12.34 3.93 -27.53
N ALA A 310 12.04 2.70 -27.11
CA ALA A 310 12.87 1.97 -26.16
C ALA A 310 14.28 1.71 -26.72
N ILE A 311 14.41 1.39 -28.01
CA ILE A 311 15.72 1.24 -28.67
C ILE A 311 16.48 2.58 -28.68
N LYS A 312 15.82 3.69 -29.07
CA LYS A 312 16.46 5.01 -29.10
C LYS A 312 16.96 5.44 -27.72
N LEU A 313 16.11 5.31 -26.69
CA LEU A 313 16.49 5.63 -25.32
C LEU A 313 17.68 4.80 -24.84
N TRP A 314 17.73 3.52 -25.24
CA TRP A 314 18.85 2.66 -24.89
C TRP A 314 20.13 3.09 -25.62
N LEU A 315 20.07 3.44 -26.90
CA LEU A 315 21.20 3.96 -27.67
C LEU A 315 21.74 5.26 -27.07
N GLU A 316 20.86 6.21 -26.72
CA GLU A 316 21.23 7.46 -26.05
C GLU A 316 21.88 7.24 -24.68
N ALA A 317 21.58 6.13 -24.01
CA ALA A 317 22.15 5.80 -22.70
C ALA A 317 23.53 5.13 -22.78
N ILE A 318 23.94 4.64 -23.96
CA ILE A 318 25.24 3.97 -24.17
C ILE A 318 26.23 4.78 -25.02
N GLU A 319 25.77 5.84 -25.69
CA GLU A 319 26.62 6.90 -26.28
C GLU A 319 27.11 7.90 -25.22
#